data_AF-A0A645GAH1-F1
#
_entry.id   AF-A0A645GAH1-F1
#
_cell.length_a   1.000
_cell.length_b   1.000
_cell.length_c   1.000
_cell.angle_alpha   90.00
_cell.angle_beta   90.00
_cell.angle_gamma   90.00
#
_symmetry.space_group_name_H-M   'P 1'
#
loop_
_entity.id
_entity.type
_entity.pdbx_description
1 polymer ?
#
loop_
_entity_poly.entity_id
_entity_poly.type
_entity_poly.pdbx_seq_one_letter_code
_entity_poly.pdbx_strand_id
1 'polypeptide(L)'
;MLNLFIHAPLERRIAMEARRQKLELEQARQQILRTDKRRANYYEYYSAKRWGAVDSYDFCLDSSIFGYEGTVELIETLIRMKER
;
A
#
# COMPACT_ATOMS: atom_id res chain seq x y z
N MET A 1 15.63 -10.53 -4.04
CA MET A 1 14.34 -10.10 -3.43
C MET A 1 14.24 -8.59 -3.47
N LEU A 2 13.08 -8.02 -3.81
CA LEU A 2 12.83 -6.57 -3.88
C LEU A 2 11.62 -6.27 -2.98
N ASN A 3 11.77 -5.36 -2.03
CA ASN A 3 10.74 -5.01 -1.05
C ASN A 3 10.01 -3.74 -1.51
N LEU A 4 8.73 -3.85 -1.80
CA LEU A 4 7.90 -2.74 -2.27
C LEU A 4 6.84 -2.37 -1.23
N PHE A 5 6.67 -1.07 -1.01
CA PHE A 5 5.56 -0.54 -0.23
C PHE A 5 4.61 0.26 -1.12
N ILE A 6 3.41 -0.26 -1.35
CA ILE A 6 2.39 0.39 -2.18
C ILE A 6 1.41 1.12 -1.27
N HIS A 7 1.25 2.42 -1.50
CA HIS A 7 0.29 3.26 -0.78
C HIS A 7 -0.58 4.07 -1.74
N ALA A 8 -1.56 4.76 -1.16
CA ALA A 8 -2.42 5.75 -1.81
C ALA A 8 -3.00 6.69 -0.74
N PRO A 9 -3.40 7.93 -1.11
CA PRO A 9 -4.09 8.84 -0.20
C PRO A 9 -5.29 8.20 0.48
N LEU A 10 -5.48 8.47 1.77
CA LEU A 10 -6.52 7.84 2.59
C LEU A 10 -7.92 7.99 1.96
N GLU A 11 -8.26 9.16 1.45
CA GLU A 11 -9.56 9.44 0.83
C GLU A 11 -9.82 8.55 -0.38
N ARG A 12 -8.81 8.35 -1.22
CA ARG A 12 -8.91 7.46 -2.39
C ARG A 12 -9.08 6.01 -1.96
N ARG A 13 -8.36 5.58 -0.91
CA ARG A 13 -8.53 4.23 -0.34
C ARG A 13 -9.94 4.03 0.20
N ILE A 14 -10.50 5.02 0.91
CA ILE A 14 -11.87 4.98 1.44
C ILE A 14 -12.88 4.85 0.30
N ALA A 15 -12.80 5.70 -0.73
CA ALA A 15 -13.72 5.67 -1.86
C ALA A 15 -13.68 4.33 -2.61
N MET A 16 -12.48 3.78 -2.83
CA MET A 16 -12.31 2.48 -3.47
C MET A 16 -12.87 1.34 -2.62
N GLU A 17 -12.61 1.34 -1.30
CA GLU A 17 -13.08 0.30 -0.38
C GLU A 17 -14.61 0.33 -0.20
N ALA A 18 -15.18 1.53 -0.06
CA ALA A 18 -16.63 1.73 0.00
C ALA A 18 -17.30 1.20 -1.27
N ARG A 19 -16.75 1.49 -2.45
CA ARG A 19 -17.25 0.96 -3.73
C ARG A 19 -17.12 -0.56 -3.82
N ARG A 20 -15.98 -1.12 -3.40
CA ARG A 20 -15.69 -2.55 -3.48
C ARG A 20 -16.61 -3.39 -2.59
N GLN A 21 -16.80 -2.96 -1.34
CA GLN A 21 -17.58 -3.68 -0.36
C GLN A 21 -19.05 -3.21 -0.27
N LYS A 22 -19.45 -2.22 -1.07
CA LYS A 22 -20.77 -1.57 -1.00
C LYS A 22 -21.10 -1.06 0.40
N LEU A 23 -20.12 -0.40 1.02
CA LEU A 23 -20.22 0.16 2.37
C LEU A 23 -20.40 1.67 2.32
N GLU A 24 -20.89 2.22 3.43
CA GLU A 24 -20.89 3.65 3.68
C GLU A 24 -19.46 4.16 3.92
N LEU A 25 -19.20 5.44 3.63
CA LEU A 25 -17.84 6.00 3.64
C LEU A 25 -17.21 5.93 5.03
N GLU A 26 -17.98 6.19 6.09
CA GLU A 26 -17.46 6.12 7.44
C GLU A 26 -17.11 4.67 7.84
N GLN A 27 -17.93 3.70 7.44
CA GLN A 27 -17.63 2.29 7.68
C GLN A 27 -16.34 1.85 6.97
N ALA A 28 -16.16 2.27 5.71
CA ALA A 28 -14.94 2.01 4.94
C ALA A 28 -13.70 2.66 5.58
N ARG A 29 -13.83 3.90 6.08
CA ARG A 29 -12.78 4.58 6.84
C ARG A 29 -12.36 3.80 8.08
N GLN A 30 -13.32 3.36 8.89
CA GLN A 30 -13.04 2.58 10.09
C GLN A 30 -12.36 1.25 9.77
N GLN A 31 -12.79 0.56 8.70
CA GLN A 31 -12.13 -0.68 8.26
C GLN A 31 -10.68 -0.46 7.83
N ILE A 32 -10.40 0.59 7.07
CA ILE A 32 -9.04 0.91 6.61
C ILE A 32 -8.15 1.22 7.81
N LEU A 33 -8.58 2.08 8.73
CA LEU A 33 -7.80 2.44 9.92
C LEU A 33 -7.51 1.23 10.82
N ARG A 34 -8.50 0.36 11.03
CA ARG A 34 -8.31 -0.89 11.81
C ARG A 34 -7.34 -1.84 11.12
N THR A 35 -7.42 -1.95 9.79
CA THR A 35 -6.54 -2.81 9.00
C THR A 35 -5.10 -2.29 8.99
N ASP A 36 -4.93 -0.98 8.78
CA ASP A 36 -3.62 -0.31 8.80
C ASP A 36 -2.96 -0.48 10.18
N LYS A 37 -3.70 -0.25 11.27
CA LYS A 37 -3.19 -0.49 12.63
C LYS A 37 -2.78 -1.94 12.87
N ARG A 38 -3.57 -2.91 12.40
CA ARG A 38 -3.23 -4.33 12.52
C ARG A 38 -1.97 -4.69 11.74
N ARG A 39 -1.80 -4.16 10.53
CA ARG A 39 -0.61 -4.36 9.70
C ARG A 39 0.63 -3.75 10.35
N ALA A 40 0.50 -2.54 10.90
CA ALA A 40 1.57 -1.88 11.63
C ALA A 40 2.05 -2.72 12.81
N ASN A 41 1.12 -3.12 13.69
CA ASN A 41 1.44 -3.93 14.86
C ASN A 41 2.11 -5.27 14.50
N TYR A 42 1.59 -5.96 13.48
CA TYR A 42 2.18 -7.23 13.02
C TYR A 42 3.59 -7.01 12.47
N TYR A 43 3.77 -6.05 11.57
CA TYR A 43 5.05 -5.78 10.95
C TYR A 43 6.10 -5.35 11.98
N GLU A 44 5.76 -4.43 12.89
CA GLU A 44 6.65 -3.95 13.94
C GLU A 44 7.05 -5.08 14.91
N TYR A 45 6.08 -5.93 15.30
CA TYR A 45 6.35 -7.04 16.21
C TYR A 45 7.34 -8.06 15.61
N TYR A 46 7.19 -8.41 14.33
CA TYR A 46 8.01 -9.46 13.70
C TYR A 46 9.29 -8.96 13.04
N SER A 47 9.35 -7.70 12.60
CA SER A 47 10.51 -7.17 11.88
C SER A 47 11.34 -6.19 12.70
N ALA A 48 10.84 -5.71 13.85
CA ALA A 48 11.38 -4.58 14.60
C ALA A 48 11.56 -3.30 13.75
N LYS A 49 10.95 -3.24 12.56
CA LYS A 49 10.94 -2.09 11.65
C LYS A 49 9.59 -1.40 11.67
N ARG A 50 9.59 -0.08 11.48
CA ARG A 50 8.35 0.72 11.40
C ARG A 50 7.61 0.45 10.09
N TRP A 51 6.32 0.21 10.19
CA TRP A 51 5.43 0.06 9.04
C TRP A 51 5.30 1.39 8.29
N GLY A 52 5.50 1.36 6.97
CA GLY A 52 5.50 2.57 6.13
C GLY A 52 6.73 3.48 6.29
N ALA A 53 7.76 3.08 7.03
CA ALA A 53 9.04 3.78 7.02
C ALA A 53 9.80 3.48 5.72
N VAL A 54 10.30 4.52 5.05
CA VAL A 54 10.99 4.39 3.75
C VAL A 54 12.22 3.49 3.87
N ASP A 55 12.92 3.54 5.00
CA ASP A 55 14.12 2.72 5.27
C ASP A 55 13.81 1.21 5.35
N SER A 56 12.54 0.83 5.45
CA SER A 56 12.10 -0.57 5.54
C SER A 56 11.91 -1.23 4.17
N TYR A 57 11.94 -0.47 3.07
CA TYR A 57 11.60 -0.91 1.72
C TYR A 57 12.61 -0.40 0.68
N ASP A 58 12.76 -1.11 -0.43
CA ASP A 58 13.62 -0.67 -1.54
C ASP A 58 12.93 0.45 -2.34
N PHE A 59 11.60 0.37 -2.49
CA PHE A 59 10.79 1.40 -3.14
C PHE A 59 9.43 1.58 -2.46
N CYS A 60 9.00 2.83 -2.34
CA CYS A 60 7.65 3.23 -1.94
C CYS A 60 6.91 3.82 -3.15
N LEU A 61 5.76 3.25 -3.50
CA LEU A 61 5.00 3.58 -4.70
C LEU A 61 3.60 4.08 -4.35
N ASP A 62 3.25 5.26 -4.86
CA ASP A 62 1.89 5.78 -4.77
C ASP A 62 1.06 5.31 -5.97
N SER A 63 0.22 4.30 -5.75
CA SER A 63 -0.67 3.74 -6.76
C SER A 63 -1.75 4.71 -7.25
N SER A 64 -1.96 5.82 -6.55
CA SER A 64 -2.92 6.84 -6.94
C SER A 64 -2.44 7.69 -8.12
N ILE A 65 -1.12 7.85 -8.28
CA ILE A 65 -0.54 8.70 -9.31
C ILE A 65 -0.69 8.05 -10.69
N PHE A 66 -0.37 6.76 -10.79
CA PHE A 66 -0.29 6.04 -12.07
C PHE A 66 -1.50 5.16 -12.36
N GLY A 67 -2.43 5.01 -11.41
CA GLY A 67 -3.53 4.05 -11.51
C GLY A 67 -3.04 2.60 -11.51
N TYR A 68 -3.95 1.65 -11.69
CA TYR A 68 -3.60 0.22 -11.61
C TYR A 68 -2.61 -0.21 -12.70
N GLU A 69 -2.90 0.11 -13.96
CA GLU A 69 -2.08 -0.30 -15.10
C GLU A 69 -0.68 0.32 -15.05
N GLY A 70 -0.58 1.62 -14.82
CA GLY A 70 0.72 2.28 -14.72
C GLY A 70 1.55 1.83 -13.51
N THR A 71 0.90 1.49 -12.39
CA THR A 71 1.61 0.92 -11.23
C THR A 71 2.16 -0.48 -11.55
N VAL A 72 1.41 -1.29 -12.30
CA VAL A 72 1.87 -2.62 -12.73
C VAL A 72 3.07 -2.49 -13.68
N GLU A 73 2.98 -1.64 -14.70
CA GLU A 73 4.06 -1.41 -15.66
C GLU A 73 5.35 -0.91 -14.97
N LEU A 74 5.20 -0.03 -13.98
CA LEU A 74 6.33 0.44 -13.17
C LEU A 74 7.01 -0.69 -12.40
N ILE A 75 6.22 -1.57 -11.76
CA ILE A 75 6.74 -2.72 -11.01
C ILE A 75 7.44 -3.71 -11.95
N GLU A 76 6.85 -4.00 -13.12
CA GLU A 76 7.48 -4.86 -14.12
C GLU A 76 8.82 -4.30 -14.60
N THR A 77 8.89 -2.98 -14.82
CA THR A 77 10.12 -2.29 -15.22
C THR A 77 11.19 -2.39 -14.13
N LEU A 78 10.81 -2.17 -12.86
CA LEU A 78 11.73 -2.31 -11.72
C LEU A 78 12.30 -3.74 -11.60
N ILE A 79 11.47 -4.75 -11.84
CA ILE A 79 11.91 -6.15 -11.82
C ILE A 79 12.92 -6.41 -12.94
N ARG A 80 12.62 -5.99 -14.18
CA ARG A 80 13.54 -6.15 -15.33
C ARG A 80 14.88 -5.45 -15.11
N MET A 81 14.89 -4.27 -14.49
CA MET A 81 16.13 -3.54 -14.17
C MET A 81 16.99 -4.27 -13.14
N LYS A 82 16.38 -4.99 -12.20
CA LYS A 82 17.07 -5.74 -11.16
C LYS A 82 17.73 -7.03 -11.68
N GLU A 83 17.26 -7.58 -12.80
CA GLU A 83 17.80 -8.78 -13.43
C GLU A 83 18.97 -8.49 -14.39
N ARG A 84 19.29 -7.23 -14.63
CA ARG A 84 20.49 -6.78 -15.36
C ARG A 84 21.71 -6.69 -14.43
#